data_AF-A0A4X2LQ73-F1
#
_entry.id   AF-A0A4X2LQ73-F1
#
_cell.length_a   1.000
_cell.length_b   1.000
_cell.length_c   1.000
_cell.angle_alpha   90.00
_cell.angle_beta   90.00
_cell.angle_gamma   90.00
#
_symmetry.space_group_name_H-M   'P 1'
#
loop_
_entity.id
_entity.type
_entity.pdbx_description
1 polymer ?
#
loop_
_entity_poly.entity_id
_entity_poly.type
_entity_poly.pdbx_seq_one_letter_code
_entity_poly.pdbx_strand_id
1 'polypeptide(L)'
;IMQRALGQNTVNNAEKYFGQFCVLLAAYTRKAAGLRDKADLLVKQLLDFANTENPEMRTTLKNFAEELAKVQDYRQAEVERFEMKVINPLRLYGTQIKQTRAEIKKFNKVRNNEIKQLEKLERLRQKSPSDRHTILPKKKNLRAVLSY
;
A
#
# COMPACT_ATOMS: atom_id res chain seq x y z
N ILE A 1 17.04 -1.04 21.49
CA ILE A 1 16.41 0.27 21.13
C ILE A 1 16.63 0.60 19.64
N MET A 2 17.87 0.51 19.13
CA MET A 2 18.19 0.81 17.72
C MET A 2 17.41 -0.04 16.69
N GLN A 3 17.34 -1.37 16.84
CA GLN A 3 16.54 -2.25 15.95
C GLN A 3 15.03 -1.94 15.94
N ARG A 4 14.47 -1.35 16.99
CA ARG A 4 13.02 -1.02 17.08
C ARG A 4 12.69 0.36 16.52
N ALA A 5 13.57 1.35 16.71
CA ALA A 5 13.46 2.64 16.03
C ALA A 5 13.57 2.46 14.50
N LEU A 6 14.43 1.53 14.06
CA LEU A 6 14.48 1.06 12.68
C LEU A 6 13.13 0.49 12.23
N GLY A 7 12.50 -0.40 13.00
CA GLY A 7 11.17 -0.96 12.67
C GLY A 7 10.05 0.08 12.50
N GLN A 8 9.95 1.07 13.39
CA GLN A 8 8.94 2.14 13.27
C GLN A 8 9.19 3.04 12.05
N ASN A 9 10.46 3.38 11.78
CA ASN A 9 10.83 4.15 10.60
C ASN A 9 10.56 3.38 9.31
N THR A 10 10.84 2.08 9.29
CA THR A 10 10.55 1.20 8.16
C THR A 10 9.04 1.18 7.86
N VAL A 11 8.18 1.02 8.87
CA VAL A 11 6.72 1.03 8.68
C VAL A 11 6.21 2.39 8.20
N ASN A 12 6.76 3.49 8.72
CA ASN A 12 6.41 4.84 8.26
C ASN A 12 6.80 5.07 6.81
N ASN A 13 8.01 4.67 6.42
CA ASN A 13 8.48 4.79 5.04
C ASN A 13 7.65 3.90 4.10
N ALA A 14 7.39 2.65 4.49
CA ALA A 14 6.56 1.73 3.72
C ALA A 14 5.17 2.32 3.47
N GLU A 15 4.49 2.84 4.49
CA GLU A 15 3.16 3.45 4.31
C GLU A 15 3.21 4.66 3.37
N LYS A 16 4.20 5.54 3.55
CA LYS A 16 4.36 6.73 2.70
C LYS A 16 4.56 6.36 1.24
N TYR A 17 5.55 5.52 0.95
CA TYR A 17 5.93 5.21 -0.43
C TYR A 17 4.90 4.31 -1.10
N PHE A 18 4.33 3.32 -0.41
CA PHE A 18 3.29 2.46 -0.99
C PHE A 18 2.03 3.26 -1.28
N GLY A 19 1.67 4.22 -0.42
CA GLY A 19 0.60 5.17 -0.70
C GLY A 19 0.86 5.98 -1.97
N GLN A 20 2.07 6.53 -2.11
CA GLN A 20 2.48 7.29 -3.31
C GLN A 20 2.45 6.42 -4.58
N PHE A 21 2.97 5.19 -4.52
CA PHE A 21 2.97 4.26 -5.64
C PHE A 21 1.54 3.85 -6.05
N CYS A 22 0.64 3.58 -5.10
CA CYS A 22 -0.77 3.30 -5.37
C CYS A 22 -1.44 4.44 -6.14
N VAL A 23 -1.23 5.69 -5.71
CA VAL A 23 -1.80 6.87 -6.38
C VAL A 23 -1.24 7.02 -7.80
N LEU A 24 0.08 6.87 -7.96
CA LEU A 24 0.74 7.01 -9.25
C LEU A 24 0.30 5.92 -10.23
N LEU A 25 0.28 4.65 -9.80
CA LEU A 25 -0.16 3.53 -10.63
C LEU A 25 -1.63 3.66 -11.01
N ALA A 26 -2.51 4.01 -10.08
CA ALA A 26 -3.91 4.23 -10.40
C ALA A 26 -4.10 5.38 -11.41
N ALA A 27 -3.29 6.44 -11.35
CA ALA A 27 -3.31 7.52 -12.33
C ALA A 27 -2.78 7.05 -13.71
N TYR A 28 -1.72 6.27 -13.72
CA TYR A 28 -1.15 5.69 -14.93
C TYR A 28 -2.16 4.75 -15.63
N THR A 29 -2.76 3.81 -14.90
CA THR A 29 -3.75 2.86 -15.45
C THR A 29 -4.99 3.59 -15.99
N ARG A 30 -5.45 4.66 -15.33
CA ARG A 30 -6.51 5.51 -15.86
C ARG A 30 -6.12 6.22 -17.16
N LYS A 31 -4.87 6.65 -17.32
CA LYS A 31 -4.39 7.22 -18.59
C LYS A 31 -4.38 6.17 -19.70
N ALA A 32 -3.93 4.95 -19.41
CA ALA A 32 -3.96 3.85 -20.37
C ALA A 32 -5.39 3.52 -20.83
N ALA A 33 -6.34 3.42 -19.89
CA ALA A 33 -7.75 3.24 -20.19
C ALA A 33 -8.33 4.42 -21.01
N GLY A 34 -7.99 5.67 -20.65
CA GLY A 34 -8.44 6.83 -21.41
C GLY A 34 -7.93 6.87 -22.85
N LEU A 35 -6.74 6.34 -23.12
CA LEU A 35 -6.24 6.22 -24.48
C LEU A 35 -6.99 5.12 -25.27
N ARG A 36 -7.43 4.03 -24.63
CA ARG A 36 -8.34 3.04 -25.23
C ARG A 36 -9.67 3.70 -25.62
N ASP A 37 -10.29 4.42 -24.68
CA ASP A 37 -11.58 5.09 -24.91
C ASP A 37 -11.52 6.08 -26.10
N LYS A 38 -10.40 6.79 -26.24
CA LYS A 38 -10.18 7.71 -27.38
C LYS A 38 -10.03 6.97 -28.70
N ALA A 39 -9.36 5.83 -28.70
CA ALA A 39 -9.23 5.01 -29.90
C ALA A 39 -10.56 4.33 -30.27
N ASP A 40 -11.38 3.91 -29.31
CA ASP A 40 -12.73 3.38 -29.57
C ASP A 40 -13.63 4.43 -30.24
N LEU A 41 -13.52 5.70 -29.80
CA LEU A 41 -14.19 6.82 -30.47
C LEU A 41 -13.71 7.00 -31.91
N LEU A 42 -12.40 6.89 -32.15
CA LEU A 42 -11.82 6.99 -33.50
C LEU A 42 -12.29 5.84 -34.40
N VAL A 43 -12.30 4.61 -33.89
CA VAL A 43 -12.86 3.43 -34.58
C VAL A 43 -14.30 3.71 -34.99
N LYS A 44 -15.14 4.20 -34.07
CA LYS A 44 -16.53 4.56 -34.38
C LYS A 44 -16.62 5.60 -35.50
N GLN A 45 -15.84 6.69 -35.42
CA GLN A 45 -15.84 7.74 -36.44
C GLN A 45 -15.37 7.22 -37.82
N LEU A 46 -14.38 6.34 -37.85
CA LEU A 46 -13.92 5.69 -39.08
C LEU A 46 -15.02 4.83 -39.70
N LEU A 47 -15.74 4.06 -38.89
CA LEU A 47 -16.85 3.24 -39.37
C LEU A 47 -18.03 4.08 -39.87
N ASP A 48 -18.36 5.16 -39.16
CA ASP A 48 -19.41 6.11 -39.57
C ASP A 48 -19.07 6.76 -40.92
N PHE A 49 -17.83 7.23 -41.07
CA PHE A 49 -17.33 7.79 -42.34
C PHE A 49 -17.28 6.73 -43.45
N ALA A 50 -16.82 5.51 -43.18
CA ALA A 50 -16.79 4.44 -44.18
C ALA A 50 -18.15 4.19 -44.83
N ASN A 51 -19.24 4.35 -44.07
CA ASN A 51 -20.59 4.16 -44.57
C ASN A 51 -21.06 5.25 -45.55
N THR A 52 -20.42 6.42 -45.59
CA THR A 52 -20.69 7.48 -46.58
C THR A 52 -19.95 7.29 -47.90
N GLU A 53 -18.93 6.43 -47.90
CA GLU A 53 -18.03 6.25 -49.03
C GLU A 53 -18.48 5.16 -50.01
N ASN A 54 -17.85 5.13 -51.19
CA ASN A 54 -18.03 4.08 -52.18
C ASN A 54 -17.61 2.69 -51.63
N PRO A 55 -18.04 1.57 -52.25
CA PRO A 55 -17.79 0.23 -51.71
C PRO A 55 -16.31 -0.13 -51.47
N GLU A 56 -15.42 0.33 -52.33
CA GLU A 56 -13.98 0.06 -52.23
C GLU A 56 -13.36 0.78 -51.02
N MET A 57 -13.59 2.10 -50.92
CA MET A 57 -13.12 2.91 -49.80
C MET A 57 -13.75 2.48 -48.48
N ARG A 58 -15.05 2.16 -48.49
CA ARG A 58 -15.77 1.63 -47.32
C ARG A 58 -15.12 0.37 -46.78
N THR A 59 -14.75 -0.56 -47.66
CA THR A 59 -14.11 -1.82 -47.26
C THR A 59 -12.74 -1.55 -46.63
N THR A 60 -11.93 -0.69 -47.26
CA THR A 60 -10.60 -0.31 -46.76
C THR A 60 -10.68 0.36 -45.39
N LEU A 61 -11.60 1.31 -45.20
CA LEU A 61 -11.78 2.02 -43.93
C LEU A 61 -12.31 1.10 -42.81
N LYS A 62 -13.19 0.15 -43.13
CA LYS A 62 -13.66 -0.85 -42.16
C LYS A 62 -12.52 -1.76 -41.71
N ASN A 63 -11.69 -2.25 -42.63
CA ASN A 63 -10.52 -3.05 -42.30
C ASN A 63 -9.53 -2.25 -41.43
N PHE A 64 -9.28 -0.98 -41.77
CA PHE A 64 -8.43 -0.11 -40.97
C PHE A 64 -8.97 0.11 -39.54
N ALA A 65 -10.28 0.34 -39.40
CA ALA A 65 -10.93 0.49 -38.11
C ALA A 65 -10.87 -0.81 -37.28
N GLU A 66 -11.03 -1.97 -37.92
CA GLU A 66 -10.92 -3.28 -37.27
C GLU A 66 -9.51 -3.54 -36.72
N GLU A 67 -8.46 -3.23 -37.48
CA GLU A 67 -7.09 -3.37 -37.00
C GLU A 67 -6.79 -2.42 -35.82
N LEU A 68 -7.32 -1.20 -35.85
CA LEU A 68 -7.20 -0.27 -34.71
C LEU A 68 -7.95 -0.78 -33.46
N ALA A 69 -9.11 -1.42 -33.64
CA ALA A 69 -9.87 -2.03 -32.56
C ALA A 69 -9.09 -3.18 -31.90
N LYS A 70 -8.44 -4.06 -32.70
CA LYS A 70 -7.56 -5.13 -32.17
C LYS A 70 -6.42 -4.56 -31.33
N VAL A 71 -5.84 -3.42 -31.71
CA VAL A 71 -4.84 -2.72 -30.88
C VAL A 71 -5.42 -2.31 -29.53
N GLN A 72 -6.69 -1.92 -29.47
CA GLN A 72 -7.36 -1.56 -28.21
C GLN A 72 -7.71 -2.76 -27.34
N ASP A 73 -7.98 -3.93 -27.92
CA ASP A 73 -8.14 -5.18 -27.15
C ASP A 73 -6.87 -5.51 -26.35
N TYR A 74 -5.69 -5.33 -26.95
CA TYR A 74 -4.42 -5.47 -26.24
C TYR A 74 -4.27 -4.44 -25.12
N ARG A 75 -4.73 -3.20 -25.34
CA ARG A 75 -4.72 -2.18 -24.30
C ARG A 75 -5.66 -2.52 -23.15
N GLN A 76 -6.81 -3.10 -23.46
CA GLN A 76 -7.75 -3.54 -22.44
C GLN A 76 -7.12 -4.64 -21.57
N ALA A 77 -6.49 -5.62 -22.20
CA ALA A 77 -5.74 -6.66 -21.50
C ALA A 77 -4.59 -6.08 -20.65
N GLU A 78 -3.89 -5.05 -21.16
CA GLU A 78 -2.87 -4.32 -20.41
C GLU A 78 -3.44 -3.64 -19.16
N VAL A 79 -4.56 -2.91 -19.29
CA VAL A 79 -5.25 -2.23 -18.18
C VAL A 79 -5.69 -3.23 -17.11
N GLU A 80 -6.33 -4.32 -17.51
CA GLU A 80 -6.75 -5.39 -16.60
C GLU A 80 -5.57 -6.05 -15.90
N ARG A 81 -4.46 -6.27 -16.62
CA ARG A 81 -3.24 -6.82 -16.05
C ARG A 81 -2.61 -5.88 -15.03
N PHE A 82 -2.62 -4.56 -15.27
CA PHE A 82 -2.16 -3.59 -14.26
C PHE A 82 -3.00 -3.67 -12.99
N GLU A 83 -4.33 -3.70 -13.10
CA GLU A 83 -5.19 -3.78 -11.92
C GLU A 83 -4.96 -5.08 -11.14
N MET A 84 -4.97 -6.23 -11.85
CA MET A 84 -4.87 -7.54 -11.21
C MET A 84 -3.47 -7.89 -10.69
N LYS A 85 -2.42 -7.57 -11.44
CA LYS A 85 -1.06 -8.07 -11.18
C LYS A 85 -0.12 -7.04 -10.58
N VAL A 86 -0.49 -5.76 -10.58
CA VAL A 86 0.36 -4.69 -10.04
C VAL A 86 -0.35 -3.95 -8.90
N ILE A 87 -1.54 -3.39 -9.16
CA ILE A 87 -2.26 -2.56 -8.19
C ILE A 87 -2.81 -3.39 -7.03
N ASN A 88 -3.51 -4.49 -7.31
CA ASN A 88 -4.11 -5.32 -6.26
C ASN A 88 -3.06 -5.91 -5.30
N PRO A 89 -1.94 -6.49 -5.74
CA PRO A 89 -0.87 -6.93 -4.84
C PRO A 89 -0.33 -5.78 -3.98
N LEU A 90 -0.13 -4.59 -4.55
CA LEU A 90 0.34 -3.42 -3.80
C LEU A 90 -0.67 -2.98 -2.73
N ARG A 91 -1.98 -3.04 -3.01
CA ARG A 91 -3.03 -2.73 -2.04
C ARG A 91 -3.01 -3.68 -0.84
N LEU A 92 -2.70 -4.97 -1.03
CA LEU A 92 -2.62 -5.96 0.07
C LEU A 92 -1.52 -5.60 1.07
N TYR A 93 -0.37 -5.10 0.61
CA TYR A 93 0.67 -4.59 1.49
C TYR A 93 0.19 -3.42 2.34
N GLY A 94 -0.71 -2.57 1.83
CA GLY A 94 -1.33 -1.51 2.61
C GLY A 94 -2.06 -2.02 3.85
N THR A 95 -2.74 -3.17 3.75
CA THR A 95 -3.39 -3.83 4.90
C THR A 95 -2.36 -4.37 5.89
N GLN A 96 -1.32 -5.03 5.41
CA GLN A 96 -0.24 -5.56 6.26
C GLN A 96 0.48 -4.44 7.02
N ILE A 97 0.83 -3.34 6.34
CA ILE A 97 1.47 -2.17 6.95
C ILE A 97 0.60 -1.60 8.08
N LYS A 98 -0.72 -1.50 7.87
CA LYS A 98 -1.66 -1.04 8.91
C LYS A 98 -1.69 -1.98 10.12
N GLN A 99 -1.71 -3.29 9.89
CA GLN A 99 -1.66 -4.30 10.96
C GLN A 99 -0.35 -4.19 11.77
N THR A 100 0.80 -4.19 11.09
CA THR A 100 2.11 -4.04 11.75
C THR A 100 2.20 -2.73 12.52
N ARG A 101 1.66 -1.62 11.99
CA ARG A 101 1.58 -0.34 12.71
C ARG A 101 0.76 -0.47 14.00
N ALA A 102 -0.38 -1.16 13.95
CA ALA A 102 -1.24 -1.36 15.12
C ALA A 102 -0.52 -2.21 16.19
N GLU A 103 0.19 -3.27 15.78
CA GLU A 103 0.99 -4.10 16.68
C GLU A 103 2.12 -3.31 17.34
N ILE A 104 2.88 -2.51 16.58
CA ILE A 104 3.93 -1.65 17.14
C ILE A 104 3.34 -0.65 18.15
N LYS A 105 2.17 -0.05 17.86
CA LYS A 105 1.47 0.84 18.79
C LYS A 105 1.07 0.11 20.08
N LYS A 106 0.50 -1.09 19.98
CA LYS A 106 0.11 -1.92 21.13
C LYS A 106 1.32 -2.27 21.98
N PHE A 107 2.40 -2.72 21.34
CA PHE A 107 3.66 -3.04 22.02
C PHE A 107 4.25 -1.83 22.75
N ASN A 108 4.32 -0.67 22.08
CA ASN A 108 4.81 0.57 22.70
C ASN A 108 3.97 1.00 23.90
N LYS A 109 2.64 0.79 23.87
CA LYS A 109 1.77 1.08 25.01
C LYS A 109 2.09 0.19 26.21
N VAL A 110 2.25 -1.12 26.01
CA VAL A 110 2.64 -2.07 27.07
C VAL A 110 4.00 -1.66 27.65
N ARG A 111 4.98 -1.43 26.79
CA ARG A 111 6.33 -1.02 27.19
C ARG A 111 6.33 0.27 28.01
N ASN A 112 5.60 1.28 27.58
CA ASN A 112 5.52 2.56 28.29
C ASN A 112 4.86 2.41 29.67
N ASN A 113 3.89 1.49 29.81
CA ASN A 113 3.31 1.18 31.11
C ASN A 113 4.32 0.48 32.03
N GLU A 114 5.10 -0.46 31.52
CA GLU A 114 6.15 -1.15 32.29
C GLU A 114 7.27 -0.22 32.74
N ILE A 115 7.70 0.71 31.87
CA ILE A 115 8.66 1.76 32.22
C ILE A 115 8.11 2.61 33.38
N LYS A 116 6.85 3.05 33.31
CA LYS A 116 6.20 3.80 34.41
C LYS A 116 6.13 2.98 35.71
N GLN A 117 5.88 1.66 35.61
CA GLN A 117 5.89 0.78 36.79
C GLN A 117 7.29 0.65 37.40
N LEU A 118 8.33 0.54 36.57
CA LEU A 118 9.71 0.52 37.02
C LEU A 118 10.11 1.82 37.71
N GLU A 119 9.76 2.98 37.14
CA GLU A 119 10.00 4.29 37.74
C GLU A 119 9.32 4.41 39.11
N LYS A 120 8.07 3.93 39.23
CA LYS A 120 7.34 3.90 40.51
C LYS A 120 8.05 3.01 41.54
N LEU A 121 8.50 1.82 41.14
CA LEU A 121 9.24 0.91 42.03
C LEU A 121 10.60 1.49 42.45
N GLU A 122 11.29 2.23 41.58
CA GLU A 122 12.53 2.92 41.93
C GLU A 122 12.32 4.02 42.95
N ARG A 123 11.25 4.82 42.80
CA ARG A 123 10.85 5.84 43.79
C ARG A 123 10.50 5.22 45.14
N LEU A 124 9.77 4.10 45.16
CA LEU A 124 9.44 3.39 46.41
C LEU A 124 10.69 2.83 47.09
N ARG A 125 11.61 2.23 46.33
CA ARG A 125 12.90 1.74 46.85
C ARG A 125 13.74 2.83 47.51
N GLN A 126 13.71 4.05 46.97
CA GLN A 126 14.43 5.20 47.55
C GLN A 126 13.79 5.68 48.85
N LYS A 127 12.47 5.57 49.00
CA LYS A 127 11.74 6.02 50.19
C LYS A 127 11.74 5.00 51.34
N SER A 128 11.75 3.71 51.03
CA SER A 128 11.67 2.62 52.02
C SER A 128 12.73 1.55 51.75
N PRO A 129 13.92 1.64 52.39
CA PRO A 129 15.02 0.69 52.17
C PRO A 129 14.70 -0.76 52.58
N SER A 130 13.79 -0.95 53.55
CA SER A 130 13.39 -2.26 54.09
C SER A 130 12.58 -3.12 53.12
N ASP A 131 11.89 -2.50 52.15
CA ASP A 131 11.07 -3.20 51.14
C ASP A 131 11.90 -3.78 49.97
N ARG A 132 13.23 -3.79 50.06
CA ARG A 132 14.11 -4.27 48.98
C ARG A 132 13.81 -5.70 48.54
N HIS A 133 13.50 -6.59 49.48
CA HIS A 133 13.30 -8.02 49.20
C HIS A 133 12.08 -8.29 48.30
N THR A 134 11.03 -7.48 48.38
CA THR A 134 9.82 -7.59 47.53
C THR A 134 9.93 -6.80 46.23
N ILE A 135 10.71 -5.72 46.19
CA ILE A 135 10.88 -4.85 45.00
C ILE A 135 11.81 -5.49 43.95
N LEU A 136 12.86 -6.20 44.38
CA LEU A 136 13.89 -6.77 43.48
C LEU A 136 13.36 -7.81 42.47
N PRO A 137 12.53 -8.81 42.86
CA PRO A 137 11.98 -9.79 41.93
C PRO A 137 11.07 -9.14 40.87
N LYS A 138 10.20 -8.22 41.30
CA LYS A 138 9.27 -7.50 40.43
C LYS A 138 10.02 -6.62 39.42
N LYS A 139 11.12 -6.00 39.85
CA LYS A 139 12.01 -5.22 38.98
C LYS A 139 12.74 -6.08 37.94
N LYS A 140 13.20 -7.28 38.33
CA LYS A 140 13.84 -8.24 37.40
C LYS A 140 12.85 -8.68 36.31
N ASN A 141 11.62 -9.03 36.68
CA ASN A 141 10.58 -9.43 35.72
C ASN A 141 10.26 -8.32 34.71
N LEU A 142 10.04 -7.08 35.18
CA LEU A 142 9.78 -5.94 34.30
C LEU A 142 10.97 -5.63 33.37
N ARG A 143 12.21 -5.75 33.85
CA ARG A 143 13.40 -5.56 32.99
C ARG A 143 13.55 -6.66 31.95
N ALA A 144 13.17 -7.90 32.27
CA ALA A 144 13.19 -8.99 31.30
C ALA A 144 12.21 -8.71 30.14
N VAL A 145 10.99 -8.25 30.44
CA VAL A 145 9.99 -7.94 29.39
C VAL A 145 10.41 -6.77 28.50
N LEU A 146 11.12 -5.77 29.04
CA LEU A 146 11.63 -4.65 28.25
C LEU A 146 12.79 -5.00 27.29
N SER A 147 13.53 -6.09 27.58
CA SER A 147 14.62 -6.57 26.73
C SER A 147 14.15 -7.36 25.50
N TYR A 148 12.94 -7.90 25.51
CA TYR A 148 12.26 -8.48 24.34
C TYR A 148 11.55 -7.40 23.53
#